data_AF-A0A530CA95-F1
#
_entry.id   AF-A0A530CA95-F1
#
_cell.length_a   1.000
_cell.length_b   1.000
_cell.length_c   1.000
_cell.angle_alpha   90.00
_cell.angle_beta   90.00
_cell.angle_gamma   90.00
#
_symmetry.space_group_name_H-M   'P 1'
#
loop_
_entity.id
_entity.type
_entity.pdbx_description
1 polymer ?
#
loop_
_entity_poly.entity_id
_entity_poly.type
_entity_poly.pdbx_seq_one_letter_code
_entity_poly.pdbx_strand_id
1 'polypeptide(L)'
;MSSIIERTDVVIVGAGFTGLCAALELKRAGIDFLVLEARHRVGGRVEAVRNGLGELIDSGGQFLCVDMPEVMALAKAHGKAFVETYVDGEFITHPSMTPARAERTYHVSMAIRERMNRIDPDDPAIAGLTVADWLERQHDDADSKAAFRSLVEGLWCLAADKVPLWYLIDNDRRITNEVFELQYFLGDTMQSLAEDLAAELGDRLRLNQAATRVERAPQGVRISTGAATIEAREVLIALPPATAAKLDFAPALPAELAGALGVWESGAVIKILVRYAKPFWRERGLCGMVMWRDQPGLF
;
A
#
# COMPACT_ATOMS: atom_id res chain seq x y z
N MET A 1 -38.34 6.96 15.79
CA MET A 1 -37.14 7.09 16.64
C MET A 1 -36.33 8.23 16.07
N SER A 2 -36.14 9.30 16.83
CA SER A 2 -35.36 10.46 16.40
C SER A 2 -33.92 10.00 16.18
N SER A 3 -33.44 9.96 14.93
CA SER A 3 -32.03 9.74 14.63
C SER A 3 -31.25 10.85 15.33
N ILE A 4 -30.30 10.51 16.20
CA ILE A 4 -29.38 11.49 16.76
C ILE A 4 -28.58 12.06 15.59
N ILE A 5 -28.69 13.37 15.35
CA ILE A 5 -27.90 14.09 14.35
C ILE A 5 -26.71 14.68 15.10
N GLU A 6 -25.54 14.10 14.88
CA GLU A 6 -24.26 14.63 15.37
C GLU A 6 -23.72 15.67 14.37
N ARG A 7 -22.95 16.66 14.85
CA ARG A 7 -22.40 17.74 14.04
C ARG A 7 -20.92 17.93 14.31
N THR A 8 -20.14 18.12 13.26
CA THR A 8 -18.69 18.37 13.30
C THR A 8 -18.27 19.26 12.13
N ASP A 9 -17.05 19.82 12.10
CA ASP A 9 -16.58 20.54 10.90
C ASP A 9 -16.19 19.56 9.77
N VAL A 10 -15.42 18.52 10.09
CA VAL A 10 -14.93 17.55 9.08
C VAL A 10 -15.25 16.10 9.49
N VAL A 11 -15.74 15.30 8.55
CA VAL A 11 -15.76 13.83 8.71
C VAL A 11 -14.64 13.21 7.87
N ILE A 12 -13.81 12.37 8.49
CA ILE A 12 -12.81 11.55 7.80
C ILE A 12 -13.34 10.12 7.72
N VAL A 13 -13.42 9.57 6.50
CA VAL A 13 -13.83 8.19 6.26
C VAL A 13 -12.59 7.32 6.05
N GLY A 14 -12.32 6.43 7.01
CA GLY A 14 -11.20 5.48 7.02
C GLY A 14 -10.11 5.87 8.03
N ALA A 15 -9.77 4.94 8.93
CA ALA A 15 -8.69 5.08 9.92
C ALA A 15 -7.43 4.30 9.53
N GLY A 16 -7.06 4.37 8.24
CA GLY A 16 -5.69 4.06 7.81
C GLY A 16 -4.74 5.25 8.07
N PHE A 17 -3.45 5.10 7.77
CA PHE A 17 -2.46 6.16 7.97
C PHE A 17 -2.87 7.51 7.38
N THR A 18 -3.43 7.55 6.16
CA THR A 18 -3.93 8.80 5.55
C THR A 18 -4.97 9.50 6.43
N GLY A 19 -5.98 8.76 6.91
CA GLY A 19 -7.04 9.34 7.73
C GLY A 19 -6.57 9.70 9.14
N LEU A 20 -5.71 8.87 9.74
CA LEU A 20 -5.13 9.15 11.06
C LEU A 20 -4.22 10.38 11.04
N CYS A 21 -3.33 10.51 10.05
CA CYS A 21 -2.48 11.69 9.90
C CYS A 21 -3.31 12.95 9.62
N ALA A 22 -4.33 12.87 8.75
CA ALA A 22 -5.23 13.99 8.52
C ALA A 22 -5.96 14.42 9.80
N ALA A 23 -6.43 13.47 10.62
CA ALA A 23 -7.07 13.74 11.90
C ALA A 23 -6.12 14.46 12.89
N LEU A 24 -4.86 14.05 12.94
CA LEU A 24 -3.84 14.71 13.78
C LEU A 24 -3.56 16.14 13.30
N GLU A 25 -3.50 16.38 11.99
CA GLU A 25 -3.34 17.74 11.45
C GLU A 25 -4.56 18.63 11.78
N LEU A 26 -5.78 18.12 11.62
CA LEU A 26 -7.00 18.85 12.02
C LEU A 26 -7.02 19.14 13.53
N LYS A 27 -6.58 18.16 14.36
CA LYS A 27 -6.45 18.33 15.82
C LYS A 27 -5.46 19.45 16.15
N ARG A 28 -4.29 19.47 15.52
CA ARG A 28 -3.27 20.52 15.71
C ARG A 28 -3.78 21.89 15.30
N ALA A 29 -4.59 21.95 14.24
CA ALA A 29 -5.22 23.19 13.77
C ALA A 29 -6.42 23.63 14.62
N GLY A 30 -6.87 22.84 15.59
CA GLY A 30 -8.06 23.13 16.40
C GLY A 30 -9.38 23.02 15.64
N ILE A 31 -9.40 22.30 14.51
CA ILE A 31 -10.60 22.04 13.71
C ILE A 31 -11.35 20.85 14.29
N ASP A 32 -12.68 20.92 14.37
CA ASP A 32 -13.49 19.82 14.90
C ASP A 32 -13.68 18.71 13.87
N PHE A 33 -13.51 17.46 14.28
CA PHE A 33 -13.61 16.33 13.36
C PHE A 33 -14.08 15.04 14.01
N LEU A 34 -14.58 14.14 13.16
CA LEU A 34 -14.84 12.75 13.48
C LEU A 34 -14.15 11.83 12.46
N VAL A 35 -13.60 10.72 12.93
CA VAL A 35 -13.04 9.65 12.08
C VAL A 35 -13.94 8.44 12.15
N LEU A 36 -14.44 8.00 11.01
CA LEU A 36 -15.30 6.82 10.86
C LEU A 36 -14.52 5.67 10.27
N GLU A 37 -14.43 4.56 11.00
CA GLU A 37 -13.75 3.34 10.57
C GLU A 37 -14.73 2.17 10.53
N ALA A 38 -14.75 1.48 9.40
CA ALA A 38 -15.66 0.36 9.17
C ALA A 38 -15.32 -0.86 10.04
N ARG A 39 -14.03 -1.07 10.34
CA ARG A 39 -13.54 -2.22 11.10
C ARG A 39 -13.49 -1.93 12.60
N HIS A 40 -13.24 -3.00 13.37
CA HIS A 40 -12.98 -2.93 14.80
C HIS A 40 -11.53 -2.53 15.13
N ARG A 41 -10.72 -2.16 14.12
CA ARG A 41 -9.30 -1.81 14.26
C ARG A 41 -8.93 -0.66 13.32
N VAL A 42 -7.86 0.05 13.66
CA VAL A 42 -7.21 1.03 12.78
C VAL A 42 -6.11 0.38 11.94
N GLY A 43 -5.45 1.18 11.09
CA GLY A 43 -4.25 0.78 10.34
C GLY A 43 -4.50 0.44 8.87
N GLY A 44 -5.75 0.14 8.49
CA GLY A 44 -6.11 -0.13 7.09
C GLY A 44 -5.38 -1.34 6.52
N ARG A 45 -4.47 -1.11 5.56
CA ARG A 45 -3.64 -2.15 4.90
C ARG A 45 -2.41 -2.55 5.71
N VAL A 46 -2.12 -1.81 6.77
CA VAL A 46 -1.21 -2.25 7.81
C VAL A 46 -2.05 -3.04 8.81
N GLU A 47 -1.65 -4.28 9.03
CA GLU A 47 -2.31 -5.22 9.93
C GLU A 47 -1.25 -6.05 10.62
N ALA A 48 -1.48 -6.32 11.90
CA ALA A 48 -0.72 -7.25 12.69
C ALA A 48 -1.61 -8.35 13.27
N VAL A 49 -1.06 -9.56 13.32
CA VAL A 49 -1.72 -10.75 13.87
C VAL A 49 -0.79 -11.46 14.83
N ARG A 50 -1.36 -12.23 15.77
CA ARG A 50 -0.55 -13.12 16.61
C ARG A 50 -0.25 -14.41 15.86
N ASN A 51 1.02 -14.79 15.80
CA ASN A 51 1.42 -16.10 15.26
C ASN A 51 1.14 -17.23 16.25
N GLY A 52 1.46 -18.48 15.88
CA GLY A 52 1.27 -19.67 16.74
C GLY A 52 2.09 -19.67 18.04
N LEU A 53 3.04 -18.74 18.21
CA LEU A 53 3.83 -18.54 19.42
C LEU A 53 3.34 -17.34 20.27
N GLY A 54 2.26 -16.68 19.85
CA GLY A 54 1.69 -15.52 20.53
C GLY A 54 2.40 -14.19 20.23
N GLU A 55 3.40 -14.18 19.34
CA GLU A 55 4.12 -12.97 18.95
C GLU A 55 3.30 -12.17 17.93
N LEU A 56 3.34 -10.84 18.03
CA LEU A 56 2.69 -9.96 17.08
C LEU A 56 3.58 -9.81 15.84
N ILE A 57 3.01 -10.01 14.65
CA ILE A 57 3.71 -9.92 13.36
C ILE A 57 2.87 -9.14 12.35
N ASP A 58 3.49 -8.36 11.47
CA ASP A 58 2.77 -7.69 10.39
C ASP A 58 2.27 -8.71 9.35
N SER A 59 0.94 -8.88 9.24
CA SER A 59 0.29 -9.59 8.13
C SER A 59 0.09 -8.69 6.91
N GLY A 60 0.10 -7.36 7.11
CA GLY A 60 -0.01 -6.35 6.06
C GLY A 60 1.32 -5.69 5.69
N GLY A 61 1.24 -4.40 5.34
CA GLY A 61 2.41 -3.56 5.07
C GLY A 61 3.31 -3.42 6.30
N GLN A 62 4.62 -3.61 6.10
CA GLN A 62 5.59 -3.79 7.19
C GLN A 62 6.81 -2.87 7.07
N PHE A 63 7.26 -2.63 5.85
CA PHE A 63 8.60 -2.11 5.60
C PHE A 63 8.62 -0.62 5.28
N LEU A 64 9.75 0.00 5.58
CA LEU A 64 10.06 1.40 5.33
C LEU A 64 11.58 1.59 5.20
N CYS A 65 11.99 2.65 4.50
CA CYS A 65 13.39 3.05 4.39
C CYS A 65 13.56 4.54 4.66
N VAL A 66 14.83 4.99 4.76
CA VAL A 66 15.17 6.40 5.03
C VAL A 66 14.61 7.38 3.99
N ASP A 67 14.36 6.93 2.77
CA ASP A 67 13.79 7.76 1.69
C ASP A 67 12.27 7.95 1.81
N MET A 68 11.66 7.41 2.87
CA MET A 68 10.27 7.63 3.25
C MET A 68 10.17 8.57 4.47
N PRO A 69 10.58 9.85 4.36
CA PRO A 69 10.85 10.72 5.51
C PRO A 69 9.65 10.90 6.43
N GLU A 70 8.43 10.96 5.89
CA GLU A 70 7.24 11.25 6.69
C GLU A 70 6.86 10.11 7.62
N VAL A 71 6.88 8.86 7.13
CA VAL A 71 6.61 7.70 8.00
C VAL A 71 7.75 7.43 8.96
N MET A 72 9.01 7.69 8.54
CA MET A 72 10.18 7.62 9.42
C MET A 72 10.08 8.63 10.58
N ALA A 73 9.73 9.88 10.27
CA ALA A 73 9.53 10.93 11.27
C ALA A 73 8.37 10.60 12.22
N LEU A 74 7.27 10.06 11.69
CA LEU A 74 6.12 9.63 12.46
C LEU A 74 6.48 8.50 13.43
N ALA A 75 7.12 7.44 12.94
CA ALA A 75 7.58 6.33 13.77
C ALA A 75 8.54 6.81 14.89
N LYS A 76 9.47 7.71 14.56
CA LYS A 76 10.40 8.29 15.53
C LYS A 76 9.69 9.15 16.59
N ALA A 77 8.73 9.97 16.19
CA ALA A 77 7.98 10.84 17.11
C ALA A 77 7.16 10.02 18.13
N HIS A 78 6.73 8.82 17.74
CA HIS A 78 6.02 7.87 18.60
C HIS A 78 6.94 6.84 19.27
N GLY A 79 8.26 7.05 19.25
CA GLY A 79 9.22 6.21 19.96
C GLY A 79 9.30 4.76 19.46
N LYS A 80 8.90 4.49 18.22
CA LYS A 80 8.94 3.15 17.65
C LYS A 80 10.38 2.67 17.45
N ALA A 81 10.62 1.40 17.78
CA ALA A 81 11.89 0.75 17.52
C ALA A 81 11.99 0.32 16.06
N PHE A 82 12.99 0.85 15.34
CA PHE A 82 13.33 0.39 14.00
C PHE A 82 14.20 -0.86 14.08
N VAL A 83 13.87 -1.88 13.30
CA VAL A 83 14.64 -3.10 13.13
C VAL A 83 15.17 -3.12 11.71
N GLU A 84 16.49 -3.19 11.56
CA GLU A 84 17.13 -3.28 10.25
C GLU A 84 16.98 -4.70 9.69
N THR A 85 16.60 -4.80 8.42
CA THR A 85 16.49 -6.07 7.73
C THR A 85 17.88 -6.67 7.52
N TYR A 86 18.04 -7.92 7.92
CA TYR A 86 19.28 -8.65 7.70
C TYR A 86 19.47 -8.93 6.20
N VAL A 87 20.47 -8.29 5.60
CA VAL A 87 20.80 -8.45 4.17
C VAL A 87 22.22 -8.98 3.93
N ASP A 88 22.96 -9.31 4.99
CA ASP A 88 24.32 -9.84 4.87
C ASP A 88 24.34 -11.25 4.28
N GLY A 89 25.18 -11.44 3.27
CA GLY A 89 25.34 -12.70 2.55
C GLY A 89 24.66 -12.71 1.18
N GLU A 90 24.78 -13.83 0.48
CA GLU A 90 24.25 -13.97 -0.88
C GLU A 90 22.74 -14.22 -0.87
N PHE A 91 22.04 -13.66 -1.86
CA PHE A 91 20.68 -14.09 -2.21
C PHE A 91 20.75 -15.29 -3.14
N ILE A 92 19.67 -16.07 -3.24
CA ILE A 92 19.58 -17.18 -4.18
C ILE A 92 18.52 -16.90 -5.25
N THR A 93 18.60 -17.60 -6.38
CA THR A 93 17.55 -17.55 -7.41
C THR A 93 16.78 -18.86 -7.45
N HIS A 94 15.50 -18.78 -7.77
CA HIS A 94 14.67 -19.94 -8.09
C HIS A 94 13.98 -19.75 -9.45
N PRO A 95 14.21 -20.64 -10.43
CA PRO A 95 15.16 -21.75 -10.43
C PRO A 95 16.62 -21.27 -10.30
N SER A 96 17.50 -22.12 -9.76
CA SER A 96 18.90 -21.77 -9.46
C SER A 96 19.70 -21.36 -10.69
N MET A 97 20.53 -20.33 -10.53
CA MET A 97 21.46 -19.82 -11.53
C MET A 97 22.86 -19.67 -10.93
N THR A 98 23.87 -19.68 -11.80
CA THR A 98 25.21 -19.28 -11.36
C THR A 98 25.21 -17.79 -11.00
N PRO A 99 26.03 -17.33 -10.05
CA PRO A 99 26.08 -15.91 -9.65
C PRO A 99 26.26 -14.96 -10.84
N ALA A 100 27.19 -15.26 -11.75
CA ALA A 100 27.43 -14.46 -12.95
C ALA A 100 26.23 -14.40 -13.92
N ARG A 101 25.38 -15.45 -13.95
CA ARG A 101 24.14 -15.42 -14.75
C ARG A 101 23.07 -14.60 -14.03
N ALA A 102 22.91 -14.78 -12.72
CA ALA A 102 21.96 -14.03 -11.90
C ALA A 102 22.22 -12.52 -11.97
N GLU A 103 23.48 -12.11 -11.82
CA GLU A 103 23.92 -10.71 -11.94
C GLU A 103 23.61 -10.15 -13.33
N ARG A 104 23.95 -10.86 -14.40
CA ARG A 104 23.61 -10.42 -15.77
C ARG A 104 22.11 -10.30 -15.98
N THR A 105 21.32 -11.29 -15.57
CA THR A 105 19.85 -11.27 -15.68
C THR A 105 19.25 -10.08 -14.94
N TYR A 106 19.77 -9.76 -13.74
CA TYR A 106 19.36 -8.58 -12.99
C TYR A 106 19.69 -7.28 -13.73
N HIS A 107 20.92 -7.12 -14.23
CA HIS A 107 21.29 -5.90 -14.97
C HIS A 107 20.46 -5.71 -16.25
N VAL A 108 20.20 -6.78 -16.99
CA VAL A 108 19.36 -6.70 -18.19
C VAL A 108 17.90 -6.39 -17.83
N SER A 109 17.36 -6.95 -16.74
CA SER A 109 16.00 -6.61 -16.30
C SER A 109 15.88 -5.15 -15.86
N MET A 110 16.91 -4.59 -15.22
CA MET A 110 16.97 -3.15 -14.94
C MET A 110 17.06 -2.32 -16.23
N ALA A 111 17.82 -2.75 -17.23
CA ALA A 111 17.87 -2.08 -18.53
C ALA A 111 16.50 -2.12 -19.26
N ILE A 112 15.72 -3.20 -19.13
CA ILE A 112 14.33 -3.26 -19.61
C ILE A 112 13.48 -2.20 -18.90
N ARG A 113 13.54 -2.13 -17.57
CA ARG A 113 12.84 -1.11 -16.76
C ARG A 113 13.21 0.31 -17.20
N GLU A 114 14.50 0.59 -17.38
CA GLU A 114 14.94 1.90 -17.85
C GLU A 114 14.43 2.24 -19.26
N ARG A 115 14.43 1.27 -20.19
CA ARG A 115 13.87 1.49 -21.54
C ARG A 115 12.38 1.78 -21.48
N MET A 116 11.64 1.05 -20.66
CA MET A 116 10.23 1.32 -20.39
C MET A 116 10.05 2.76 -19.88
N ASN A 117 10.84 3.17 -18.89
CA ASN A 117 10.76 4.50 -18.28
C ASN A 117 11.20 5.66 -19.18
N ARG A 118 11.75 5.42 -20.38
CA ARG A 118 12.03 6.47 -21.37
C ARG A 118 10.82 6.79 -22.25
N ILE A 119 9.79 5.94 -22.25
CA ILE A 119 8.57 6.15 -23.03
C ILE A 119 7.72 7.22 -22.35
N ASP A 120 7.13 8.12 -23.12
CA ASP A 120 6.13 9.06 -22.59
C ASP A 120 4.85 8.26 -22.25
N PRO A 121 4.34 8.29 -21.00
CA PRO A 121 3.12 7.57 -20.64
C PRO A 121 1.91 8.00 -21.49
N ASP A 122 1.91 9.20 -22.06
CA ASP A 122 0.85 9.71 -22.93
C ASP A 122 1.10 9.40 -24.44
N ASP A 123 2.14 8.63 -24.78
CA ASP A 123 2.46 8.29 -26.17
C ASP A 123 1.33 7.45 -26.80
N PRO A 124 0.69 7.92 -27.90
CA PRO A 124 -0.36 7.16 -28.56
C PRO A 124 0.10 5.79 -29.11
N ALA A 125 1.40 5.59 -29.33
CA ALA A 125 1.95 4.31 -29.80
C ALA A 125 1.84 3.20 -28.75
N ILE A 126 1.69 3.54 -27.46
CA ILE A 126 1.50 2.57 -26.37
C ILE A 126 0.06 2.51 -25.87
N ALA A 127 -0.85 3.28 -26.46
CA ALA A 127 -2.25 3.29 -26.06
C ALA A 127 -2.85 1.88 -26.13
N GLY A 128 -3.44 1.44 -25.02
CA GLY A 128 -4.06 0.11 -24.89
C GLY A 128 -3.07 -1.05 -24.72
N LEU A 129 -1.75 -0.82 -24.69
CA LEU A 129 -0.78 -1.87 -24.39
C LEU A 129 -0.76 -2.20 -22.90
N THR A 130 -0.68 -3.49 -22.62
CA THR A 130 -0.31 -4.00 -21.31
C THR A 130 1.22 -4.07 -21.19
N VAL A 131 1.72 -4.24 -19.96
CA VAL A 131 3.15 -4.48 -19.72
C VAL A 131 3.60 -5.77 -20.41
N ALA A 132 2.77 -6.82 -20.39
CA ALA A 132 3.07 -8.07 -21.07
C ALA A 132 3.17 -7.89 -22.61
N ASP A 133 2.22 -7.17 -23.23
CA ASP A 133 2.23 -6.91 -24.67
C ASP A 133 3.50 -6.19 -25.12
N TRP A 134 3.94 -5.21 -24.32
CA TRP A 134 5.15 -4.46 -24.61
C TRP A 134 6.41 -5.29 -24.38
N LEU A 135 6.44 -6.09 -23.31
CA LEU A 135 7.57 -6.93 -22.95
C LEU A 135 7.85 -8.01 -24.02
N GLU A 136 6.81 -8.60 -24.61
CA GLU A 136 6.99 -9.59 -25.68
C GLU A 136 7.57 -8.99 -26.97
N ARG A 137 7.45 -7.68 -27.18
CA ARG A 137 8.06 -6.98 -28.31
C ARG A 137 9.55 -6.67 -28.10
N GLN A 138 10.08 -6.90 -26.90
CA GLN A 138 11.49 -6.66 -26.60
C GLN A 138 12.38 -7.80 -27.12
N HIS A 139 13.61 -7.47 -27.49
CA HIS A 139 14.59 -8.42 -28.04
C HIS A 139 15.46 -9.10 -26.97
N ASP A 140 15.23 -8.83 -25.68
CA ASP A 140 15.99 -9.44 -24.59
C ASP A 140 15.68 -10.93 -24.43
N ASP A 141 16.60 -11.65 -23.79
CA ASP A 141 16.47 -13.07 -23.54
C ASP A 141 15.32 -13.40 -22.58
N ALA A 142 14.87 -14.67 -22.62
CA ALA A 142 13.73 -15.12 -21.85
C ALA A 142 13.91 -15.00 -20.32
N ASP A 143 15.12 -15.20 -19.80
CA ASP A 143 15.36 -15.09 -18.35
C ASP A 143 15.25 -13.65 -17.89
N SER A 144 15.80 -12.71 -18.66
CA SER A 144 15.76 -11.27 -18.35
C SER A 144 14.35 -10.71 -18.46
N LYS A 145 13.57 -11.12 -19.48
CA LYS A 145 12.13 -10.80 -19.55
C LYS A 145 11.36 -11.39 -18.37
N ALA A 146 11.64 -12.63 -17.97
CA ALA A 146 11.00 -13.25 -16.81
C ALA A 146 11.35 -12.54 -15.50
N ALA A 147 12.60 -12.09 -15.33
CA ALA A 147 13.02 -11.32 -14.16
C ALA A 147 12.33 -9.95 -14.09
N PHE A 148 12.20 -9.23 -15.21
CA PHE A 148 11.44 -7.98 -15.26
C PHE A 148 9.95 -8.21 -14.97
N ARG A 149 9.35 -9.26 -15.55
CA ARG A 149 7.97 -9.65 -15.24
C ARG A 149 7.79 -9.93 -13.75
N SER A 150 8.67 -10.73 -13.14
CA SER A 150 8.61 -11.04 -11.71
C SER A 150 8.71 -9.79 -10.83
N LEU A 151 9.52 -8.80 -11.20
CA LEU A 151 9.57 -7.51 -10.51
C LEU A 151 8.23 -6.78 -10.55
N VAL A 152 7.60 -6.68 -11.73
CA VAL A 152 6.30 -6.02 -11.89
C VAL A 152 5.22 -6.78 -11.12
N GLU A 153 5.13 -8.09 -11.31
CA GLU A 153 4.08 -8.90 -10.67
C GLU A 153 4.27 -8.99 -9.16
N GLY A 154 5.51 -8.98 -8.67
CA GLY A 154 5.82 -8.92 -7.25
C GLY A 154 5.39 -7.60 -6.61
N LEU A 155 5.74 -6.47 -7.21
CA LEU A 155 5.48 -5.14 -6.64
C LEU A 155 4.01 -4.72 -6.75
N TRP A 156 3.35 -4.99 -7.88
CA TRP A 156 1.93 -4.65 -8.08
C TRP A 156 0.97 -5.75 -7.65
N CYS A 157 1.47 -6.97 -7.42
CA CYS A 157 0.65 -8.14 -7.08
C CYS A 157 -0.44 -8.42 -8.14
N LEU A 158 -0.18 -8.03 -9.39
CA LEU A 158 -1.05 -8.18 -10.55
C LEU A 158 -0.26 -8.76 -11.70
N ALA A 159 -0.89 -9.65 -12.48
CA ALA A 159 -0.29 -10.19 -13.68
C ALA A 159 0.02 -9.07 -14.68
N ALA A 160 1.17 -9.15 -15.37
CA ALA A 160 1.64 -8.08 -16.24
C ALA A 160 0.72 -7.80 -17.45
N ASP A 161 -0.17 -8.73 -17.80
CA ASP A 161 -1.21 -8.59 -18.83
C ASP A 161 -2.44 -7.80 -18.34
N LYS A 162 -2.55 -7.53 -17.04
CA LYS A 162 -3.57 -6.66 -16.47
C LYS A 162 -3.08 -5.25 -16.20
N VAL A 163 -1.78 -5.02 -16.23
CA VAL A 163 -1.17 -3.71 -15.92
C VAL A 163 -1.05 -2.90 -17.21
N PRO A 164 -1.73 -1.74 -17.35
CA PRO A 164 -1.52 -0.87 -18.49
C PRO A 164 -0.08 -0.33 -18.49
N LEU A 165 0.59 -0.33 -19.64
CA LEU A 165 1.99 0.09 -19.74
C LEU A 165 2.19 1.54 -19.29
N TRP A 166 1.32 2.44 -19.73
CA TRP A 166 1.37 3.87 -19.36
C TRP A 166 1.30 4.06 -17.84
N TYR A 167 0.45 3.26 -17.16
CA TYR A 167 0.26 3.34 -15.72
C TYR A 167 1.51 2.86 -14.99
N LEU A 168 2.13 1.76 -15.44
CA LEU A 168 3.38 1.29 -14.85
C LEU A 168 4.48 2.36 -14.98
N ILE A 169 4.64 2.96 -16.17
CA ILE A 169 5.62 4.04 -16.41
C ILE A 169 5.39 5.21 -15.46
N ASP A 170 4.15 5.73 -15.41
CA ASP A 170 3.81 6.87 -14.57
C ASP A 170 3.98 6.56 -13.07
N ASN A 171 3.62 5.35 -12.64
CA ASN A 171 3.74 4.96 -11.24
C ASN A 171 5.19 4.71 -10.82
N ASP A 172 5.96 4.02 -11.64
CA ASP A 172 7.35 3.66 -11.36
C ASP A 172 8.28 4.90 -11.35
N ARG A 173 8.01 5.90 -12.20
CA ARG A 173 8.70 7.21 -12.17
C ARG A 173 8.49 8.01 -10.88
N ARG A 174 7.41 7.71 -10.14
CA ARG A 174 7.12 8.35 -8.84
C ARG A 174 7.82 7.65 -7.68
N ILE A 175 8.49 6.52 -7.91
CA ILE A 175 9.32 5.85 -6.92
C ILE A 175 10.70 6.50 -6.96
N THR A 176 11.05 7.25 -5.92
CA THR A 176 12.29 8.03 -5.84
C THR A 176 13.27 7.48 -4.81
N ASN A 177 13.02 6.28 -4.27
CA ASN A 177 13.93 5.67 -3.30
C ASN A 177 15.25 5.31 -3.98
N GLU A 178 16.35 5.70 -3.35
CA GLU A 178 17.71 5.25 -3.69
C GLU A 178 18.14 4.09 -2.78
N VAL A 179 17.54 4.01 -1.58
CA VAL A 179 17.72 2.95 -0.61
C VAL A 179 16.61 1.91 -0.74
N PHE A 180 16.99 0.64 -0.62
CA PHE A 180 16.06 -0.49 -0.67
C PHE A 180 14.89 -0.32 0.31
N GLU A 181 13.65 -0.45 -0.16
CA GLU A 181 12.45 -0.14 0.65
C GLU A 181 12.29 -1.03 1.88
N LEU A 182 12.95 -2.18 1.88
CA LEU A 182 12.91 -3.15 2.97
C LEU A 182 13.99 -2.92 4.02
N GLN A 183 14.65 -1.76 4.01
CA GLN A 183 15.73 -1.44 4.95
C GLN A 183 15.30 -1.65 6.41
N TYR A 184 14.12 -1.17 6.79
CA TYR A 184 13.61 -1.29 8.15
C TYR A 184 12.20 -1.87 8.20
N PHE A 185 11.85 -2.38 9.38
CA PHE A 185 10.48 -2.56 9.84
C PHE A 185 10.39 -2.14 11.32
N LEU A 186 9.18 -2.02 11.86
CA LEU A 186 9.00 -1.66 13.27
C LEU A 186 8.95 -2.90 14.16
N GLY A 187 9.67 -2.90 15.28
CA GLY A 187 9.74 -4.03 16.21
C GLY A 187 8.37 -4.41 16.80
N ASP A 188 7.52 -3.41 17.06
CA ASP A 188 6.17 -3.58 17.58
C ASP A 188 5.10 -3.68 16.48
N THR A 189 5.51 -3.86 15.22
CA THR A 189 4.68 -3.82 13.99
C THR A 189 4.24 -2.43 13.54
N MET A 190 3.94 -2.29 12.25
CA MET A 190 3.40 -1.06 11.69
C MET A 190 1.98 -0.75 12.23
N GLN A 191 1.20 -1.77 12.61
CA GLN A 191 -0.13 -1.55 13.17
C GLN A 191 -0.06 -0.83 14.52
N SER A 192 0.95 -1.13 15.34
CA SER A 192 1.14 -0.43 16.62
C SER A 192 1.37 1.07 16.43
N LEU A 193 1.96 1.50 15.32
CA LEU A 193 2.10 2.93 15.02
C LEU A 193 0.73 3.54 14.72
N ALA A 194 -0.11 2.88 13.93
CA ALA A 194 -1.47 3.35 13.70
C ALA A 194 -2.29 3.44 15.00
N GLU A 195 -2.09 2.50 15.92
CA GLU A 195 -2.72 2.50 17.25
C GLU A 195 -2.27 3.69 18.11
N ASP A 196 -0.97 4.04 18.10
CA ASP A 196 -0.47 5.22 18.81
C ASP A 196 -1.09 6.52 18.26
N LEU A 197 -1.19 6.66 16.93
CA LEU A 197 -1.84 7.80 16.30
C LEU A 197 -3.33 7.87 16.67
N ALA A 198 -3.99 6.71 16.73
CA ALA A 198 -5.40 6.62 17.07
C ALA A 198 -5.67 6.95 18.56
N ALA A 199 -4.76 6.57 19.46
CA ALA A 199 -4.87 6.85 20.89
C ALA A 199 -4.97 8.37 21.19
N GLU A 200 -4.36 9.19 20.35
CA GLU A 200 -4.44 10.64 20.45
C GLU A 200 -5.82 11.23 20.10
N LEU A 201 -6.66 10.49 19.38
CA LEU A 201 -7.94 10.99 18.88
C LEU A 201 -9.08 10.83 19.91
N GLY A 202 -8.88 9.98 20.93
CA GLY A 202 -9.85 9.74 21.98
C GLY A 202 -11.21 9.32 21.42
N ASP A 203 -12.26 10.02 21.84
CA ASP A 203 -13.62 9.80 21.38
C ASP A 203 -13.92 10.41 20.00
N ARG A 204 -12.96 10.96 19.26
CA ARG A 204 -13.22 11.39 17.87
C ARG A 204 -13.13 10.24 16.87
N LEU A 205 -12.52 9.13 17.25
CA LEU A 205 -12.43 7.92 16.44
C LEU A 205 -13.60 6.97 16.76
N ARG A 206 -14.34 6.58 15.71
CA ARG A 206 -15.46 5.64 15.77
C ARG A 206 -15.16 4.38 14.97
N LEU A 207 -14.79 3.32 15.69
CA LEU A 207 -14.64 1.98 15.11
C LEU A 207 -16.01 1.31 14.90
N ASN A 208 -16.07 0.35 14.00
CA ASN A 208 -17.31 -0.36 13.59
C ASN A 208 -18.43 0.57 13.11
N GLN A 209 -18.08 1.74 12.57
CA GLN A 209 -19.02 2.70 12.00
C GLN A 209 -18.70 2.93 10.53
N ALA A 210 -19.09 1.98 9.69
CA ALA A 210 -18.96 2.12 8.25
C ALA A 210 -19.84 3.28 7.75
N ALA A 211 -19.22 4.28 7.12
CA ALA A 211 -19.94 5.22 6.28
C ALA A 211 -20.50 4.45 5.06
N THR A 212 -21.78 4.66 4.76
CA THR A 212 -22.46 3.99 3.64
C THR A 212 -22.93 4.96 2.59
N ARG A 213 -23.25 6.20 3.00
CA ARG A 213 -23.72 7.25 2.09
C ARG A 213 -23.13 8.61 2.44
N VAL A 214 -22.78 9.37 1.41
CA VAL A 214 -22.36 10.76 1.47
C VAL A 214 -23.34 11.60 0.64
N GLU A 215 -24.13 12.42 1.32
CA GLU A 215 -25.12 13.31 0.70
C GLU A 215 -24.66 14.77 0.81
N ARG A 216 -24.64 15.51 -0.30
CA ARG A 216 -24.48 16.97 -0.28
C ARG A 216 -25.73 17.61 0.29
N ALA A 217 -25.54 18.39 1.35
CA ALA A 217 -26.57 19.21 1.96
C ALA A 217 -26.35 20.69 1.59
N PRO A 218 -27.34 21.59 1.80
CA PRO A 218 -27.17 23.01 1.47
C PRO A 218 -25.98 23.71 2.16
N GLN A 219 -25.51 23.20 3.30
CA GLN A 219 -24.42 23.78 4.09
C GLN A 219 -23.28 22.78 4.39
N GLY A 220 -23.03 21.85 3.46
CA GLY A 220 -21.94 20.88 3.57
C GLY A 220 -22.37 19.49 3.13
N VAL A 221 -22.15 18.50 4.00
CA VAL A 221 -22.39 17.09 3.72
C VAL A 221 -23.07 16.39 4.90
N ARG A 222 -23.79 15.33 4.58
CA ARG A 222 -24.41 14.41 5.52
C ARG A 222 -23.87 13.02 5.27
N ILE A 223 -23.28 12.42 6.29
CA ILE A 223 -22.72 11.08 6.25
C ILE A 223 -23.66 10.15 6.99
N SER A 224 -24.08 9.08 6.32
CA SER A 224 -24.89 8.02 6.94
C SER A 224 -24.01 6.85 7.35
N THR A 225 -24.22 6.35 8.55
CA THR A 225 -23.67 5.08 9.03
C THR A 225 -24.81 4.15 9.44
N GLY A 226 -24.50 2.91 9.81
CA GLY A 226 -25.50 2.00 10.39
C GLY A 226 -26.04 2.44 11.75
N ALA A 227 -25.36 3.38 12.44
CA ALA A 227 -25.70 3.80 13.79
C ALA A 227 -26.29 5.22 13.85
N ALA A 228 -25.85 6.13 12.99
CA ALA A 228 -26.18 7.54 13.08
C ALA A 228 -26.09 8.26 11.73
N THR A 229 -26.55 9.50 11.74
CA THR A 229 -26.36 10.46 10.66
C THR A 229 -25.56 11.63 11.20
N ILE A 230 -24.46 11.97 10.52
CA ILE A 230 -23.53 13.02 10.92
C ILE A 230 -23.59 14.14 9.88
N GLU A 231 -23.82 15.38 10.31
CA GLU A 231 -23.70 16.56 9.46
C GLU A 231 -22.31 17.18 9.64
N ALA A 232 -21.65 17.49 8.52
CA ALA A 232 -20.34 18.13 8.51
C ALA A 232 -20.24 19.19 7.41
N ARG A 233 -19.27 20.10 7.53
CA ARG A 233 -18.98 21.08 6.48
C ARG A 233 -18.29 20.41 5.31
N GLU A 234 -17.32 19.54 5.61
CA GLU A 234 -16.52 18.83 4.63
C GLU A 234 -16.40 17.33 4.97
N VAL A 235 -16.10 16.52 3.95
CA VAL A 235 -15.76 15.11 4.12
C VAL A 235 -14.45 14.78 3.40
N LEU A 236 -13.55 14.10 4.11
CA LEU A 236 -12.34 13.52 3.56
C LEU A 236 -12.54 12.01 3.37
N ILE A 237 -12.52 11.55 2.12
CA ILE A 237 -12.59 10.12 1.80
C ILE A 237 -11.16 9.56 1.77
N ALA A 238 -10.69 9.01 2.89
CA ALA A 238 -9.37 8.42 3.05
C ALA A 238 -9.37 6.90 2.81
N LEU A 239 -10.02 6.48 1.73
CA LEU A 239 -10.21 5.07 1.35
C LEU A 239 -9.49 4.74 0.03
N PRO A 240 -9.09 3.48 -0.21
CA PRO A 240 -8.70 3.04 -1.54
C PRO A 240 -9.82 3.27 -2.57
N PRO A 241 -9.51 3.58 -3.84
CA PRO A 241 -10.52 3.90 -4.86
C PRO A 241 -11.64 2.86 -4.98
N ALA A 242 -11.29 1.57 -5.06
CA ALA A 242 -12.26 0.47 -5.14
C ALA A 242 -13.17 0.34 -3.89
N THR A 243 -12.75 0.89 -2.75
CA THR A 243 -13.59 0.95 -1.53
C THR A 243 -14.45 2.21 -1.54
N ALA A 244 -13.89 3.36 -1.94
CA ALA A 244 -14.63 4.60 -2.11
C ALA A 244 -15.77 4.48 -3.12
N ALA A 245 -15.57 3.70 -4.20
CA ALA A 245 -16.57 3.41 -5.22
C ALA A 245 -17.85 2.71 -4.68
N LYS A 246 -17.78 2.11 -3.48
CA LYS A 246 -18.91 1.42 -2.84
C LYS A 246 -19.79 2.34 -1.99
N LEU A 247 -19.35 3.58 -1.75
CA LEU A 247 -20.16 4.57 -1.06
C LEU A 247 -21.28 5.06 -1.98
N ASP A 248 -22.48 5.22 -1.43
CA ASP A 248 -23.57 5.89 -2.12
C ASP A 248 -23.35 7.41 -2.07
N PHE A 249 -23.33 8.08 -3.22
CA PHE A 249 -23.16 9.53 -3.32
C PHE A 249 -24.44 10.18 -3.81
N ALA A 250 -24.90 11.21 -3.09
CA ALA A 250 -26.07 12.00 -3.48
C ALA A 250 -25.72 13.49 -3.54
N PRO A 251 -25.81 14.18 -4.69
CA PRO A 251 -26.03 13.59 -6.01
C PRO A 251 -24.91 12.63 -6.40
N ALA A 252 -25.18 11.78 -7.40
CA ALA A 252 -24.17 10.87 -7.95
C ALA A 252 -22.90 11.65 -8.35
N LEU A 253 -21.74 11.00 -8.17
CA LEU A 253 -20.47 11.57 -8.62
C LEU A 253 -20.50 11.81 -10.14
N PRO A 254 -19.73 12.81 -10.64
CA PRO A 254 -19.50 12.95 -12.07
C PRO A 254 -19.06 11.62 -12.69
N ALA A 255 -19.57 11.30 -13.88
CA ALA A 255 -19.37 10.00 -14.51
C ALA A 255 -17.88 9.63 -14.67
N GLU A 256 -17.04 10.61 -14.98
CA GLU A 256 -15.58 10.42 -15.10
C GLU A 256 -14.94 9.99 -13.78
N LEU A 257 -15.32 10.64 -12.66
CA LEU A 257 -14.81 10.28 -11.34
C LEU A 257 -15.36 8.91 -10.87
N ALA A 258 -16.64 8.64 -11.11
CA ALA A 258 -17.23 7.34 -10.82
C ALA A 258 -16.52 6.22 -11.61
N GLY A 259 -16.22 6.47 -12.89
CA GLY A 259 -15.40 5.59 -13.72
C GLY A 259 -13.99 5.42 -13.16
N ALA A 260 -13.29 6.50 -12.82
CA ALA A 260 -11.93 6.47 -12.29
C ALA A 260 -11.81 5.69 -10.97
N LEU A 261 -12.81 5.77 -10.08
CA LEU A 261 -12.83 4.96 -8.85
C LEU A 261 -13.07 3.47 -9.14
N GLY A 262 -13.80 3.16 -10.21
CA GLY A 262 -14.18 1.79 -10.60
C GLY A 262 -13.14 1.02 -11.42
N VAL A 263 -12.17 1.71 -12.06
CA VAL A 263 -11.13 1.03 -12.87
C VAL A 263 -10.00 0.41 -12.04
N TRP A 264 -9.87 0.78 -10.76
CA TRP A 264 -8.81 0.26 -9.90
C TRP A 264 -9.08 -1.19 -9.48
N GLU A 265 -8.28 -2.13 -9.95
CA GLU A 265 -8.23 -3.50 -9.45
C GLU A 265 -7.08 -3.64 -8.44
N SER A 266 -7.35 -4.19 -7.25
CA SER A 266 -6.28 -4.48 -6.30
C SER A 266 -5.59 -5.78 -6.67
N GLY A 267 -4.26 -5.79 -6.59
CA GLY A 267 -3.49 -7.03 -6.67
C GLY A 267 -3.84 -8.03 -5.56
N ALA A 268 -3.50 -9.29 -5.81
CA ALA A 268 -3.73 -10.38 -4.88
C ALA A 268 -2.39 -10.90 -4.36
N VAL A 269 -2.23 -10.94 -3.04
CA VAL A 269 -1.00 -11.40 -2.39
C VAL A 269 -1.31 -12.23 -1.17
N ILE A 270 -0.52 -13.28 -0.95
CA ILE A 270 -0.52 -14.07 0.28
C ILE A 270 0.83 -13.89 0.94
N LYS A 271 0.85 -13.31 2.14
CA LYS A 271 2.07 -13.17 2.93
C LYS A 271 2.26 -14.41 3.78
N ILE A 272 3.39 -15.09 3.62
CA ILE A 272 3.73 -16.30 4.38
C ILE A 272 4.93 -15.99 5.27
N LEU A 273 4.82 -16.30 6.57
CA LEU A 273 5.93 -16.20 7.51
C LEU A 273 6.25 -17.59 8.05
N VAL A 274 7.47 -18.07 7.81
CA VAL A 274 7.95 -19.36 8.31
C VAL A 274 9.03 -19.12 9.35
N ARG A 275 8.80 -19.61 10.57
CA ARG A 275 9.75 -19.48 11.67
C ARG A 275 10.53 -20.78 11.87
N TYR A 276 11.84 -20.63 12.04
CA TYR A 276 12.77 -21.70 12.36
C TYR A 276 13.41 -21.45 13.73
N ALA A 277 13.93 -22.50 14.38
CA ALA A 277 14.62 -22.37 15.66
C ALA A 277 15.91 -21.53 15.57
N LYS A 278 16.55 -21.51 14.40
CA LYS A 278 17.75 -20.73 14.08
C LYS A 278 17.66 -20.23 12.64
N PRO A 279 18.25 -19.06 12.31
CA PRO A 279 18.37 -18.58 10.95
C PRO A 279 19.51 -19.33 10.21
N PHE A 280 19.33 -20.63 9.99
CA PHE A 280 20.36 -21.56 9.50
C PHE A 280 20.96 -21.16 8.13
N TRP A 281 20.24 -20.35 7.33
CA TRP A 281 20.75 -19.81 6.08
C TRP A 281 21.93 -18.86 6.28
N ARG A 282 22.01 -18.16 7.42
CA ARG A 282 23.12 -17.26 7.75
C ARG A 282 24.44 -18.02 7.95
N GLU A 283 24.37 -19.21 8.55
CA GLU A 283 25.54 -20.09 8.71
C GLU A 283 26.10 -20.57 7.35
N ARG A 284 25.31 -20.45 6.28
CA ARG A 284 25.68 -20.77 4.90
C ARG A 284 26.10 -19.53 4.10
N GLY A 285 26.25 -18.38 4.75
CA GLY A 285 26.59 -17.12 4.07
C GLY A 285 25.45 -16.53 3.23
N LEU A 286 24.19 -16.87 3.54
CA LEU A 286 23.03 -16.38 2.79
C LEU A 286 22.24 -15.34 3.59
N CYS A 287 21.69 -14.35 2.90
CA CYS A 287 20.86 -13.30 3.50
C CYS A 287 19.41 -13.73 3.76
N GLY A 288 18.94 -14.75 3.03
CA GLY A 288 17.57 -15.26 3.11
C GLY A 288 16.62 -14.71 2.02
N MET A 289 17.10 -13.80 1.16
CA MET A 289 16.35 -13.36 -0.01
C MET A 289 16.38 -14.43 -1.12
N VAL A 290 15.22 -14.66 -1.75
CA VAL A 290 15.09 -15.49 -2.94
C VAL A 290 14.49 -14.66 -4.07
N MET A 291 15.15 -14.68 -5.23
CA MET A 291 14.58 -14.15 -6.47
C MET A 291 13.85 -15.27 -7.21
N TRP A 292 12.52 -15.26 -7.15
CA TRP A 292 11.66 -16.18 -7.88
C TRP A 292 11.45 -15.70 -9.32
N ARG A 293 11.53 -16.60 -10.29
CA ARG A 293 11.40 -16.26 -11.73
C ARG A 293 10.29 -17.03 -12.44
N ASP A 294 9.94 -18.20 -11.93
CA ASP A 294 8.90 -19.08 -12.46
C ASP A 294 7.57 -18.96 -11.70
N GLN A 295 7.60 -18.39 -10.50
CA GLN A 295 6.42 -17.97 -9.75
C GLN A 295 6.50 -16.48 -9.42
N PRO A 296 5.41 -15.72 -9.57
CA PRO A 296 5.34 -14.35 -9.09
C PRO A 296 5.43 -14.40 -7.56
N GLY A 297 6.51 -13.86 -7.01
CA GLY A 297 6.78 -13.92 -5.59
C GLY A 297 7.93 -12.99 -5.23
N LEU A 298 7.76 -12.30 -4.11
CA LEU A 298 8.81 -11.56 -3.43
C LEU A 298 9.10 -12.32 -2.13
N PHE A 299 10.38 -12.69 -1.93
CA PHE A 299 10.94 -13.42 -0.77
C PHE A 299 10.64 -14.91 -0.73
#